data_AF-A0A7S0M5G3-F1
#
_entry.id   AF-A0A7S0M5G3-F1
#
_cell.length_a   1.000
_cell.length_b   1.000
_cell.length_c   1.000
_cell.angle_alpha   90.00
_cell.angle_beta   90.00
_cell.angle_gamma   90.00
#
_symmetry.space_group_name_H-M   'P 1'
#
loop_
_entity.id
_entity.type
_entity.pdbx_description
1 polymer ?
#
loop_
_entity_poly.entity_id
_entity_poly.type
_entity_poly.pdbx_seq_one_letter_code
_entity_poly.pdbx_strand_id
1 'polypeptide(L)'
;NIVWVSISLFFPLFIGDSSASLDNESVRYNTFAKLVALLPVRDEAEFLPACLKSISQLVHAVVVLDDCSTDGTGQVARNLSVDFKVERVERSPHCLDKTDSAAALPYWGDETSHRG
;
A
#
# COMPACT_ATOMS: atom_id res chain seq x y z
N ASN A 1 0.47 -2.34 -17.30
CA ASN A 1 1.88 -2.06 -16.99
C ASN A 1 2.15 -2.45 -15.55
N ILE A 2 3.03 -3.42 -15.33
CA ILE A 2 3.36 -3.95 -14.00
C ILE A 2 4.38 -3.02 -13.34
N VAL A 3 4.08 -2.50 -12.16
CA VAL A 3 5.04 -1.72 -11.35
C VAL A 3 5.71 -2.68 -10.36
N TRP A 4 7.04 -2.71 -10.41
CA TRP A 4 7.90 -3.41 -9.47
C TRP A 4 7.92 -2.66 -8.13
N VAL A 5 7.71 -3.37 -7.01
CA VAL A 5 8.03 -2.85 -5.67
C VAL A 5 9.36 -3.46 -5.24
N SER A 6 10.40 -2.62 -5.18
CA SER A 6 11.73 -2.99 -4.68
C SER A 6 11.73 -2.94 -3.15
N ILE A 7 12.01 -4.07 -2.49
CA ILE A 7 12.19 -4.15 -1.04
C ILE A 7 13.66 -3.92 -0.74
N SER A 8 14.02 -2.74 -0.24
CA SER A 8 15.35 -2.48 0.30
C SER A 8 15.44 -3.03 1.72
N LEU A 9 16.09 -4.18 1.89
CA LEU A 9 16.44 -4.71 3.21
C LEU A 9 17.62 -3.91 3.77
N PHE A 10 17.34 -3.01 4.72
CA PHE A 10 18.37 -2.32 5.48
C PHE A 10 18.95 -3.29 6.52
N PHE A 11 20.06 -3.95 6.17
CA PHE A 11 20.84 -4.76 7.11
C PHE A 11 21.68 -3.84 8.01
N PRO A 12 21.57 -3.90 9.34
CA PRO A 12 22.61 -3.36 10.19
C PRO A 12 23.80 -4.32 10.20
N LEU A 13 24.89 -3.91 9.57
CA LEU A 13 26.23 -4.48 9.75
C LEU A 13 26.93 -3.64 10.82
N PHE A 14 27.10 -4.10 12.06
CA PHE A 14 28.27 -3.72 12.88
C PHE A 14 28.48 -4.59 14.15
N ILE A 15 29.57 -5.37 14.08
CA ILE A 15 30.61 -5.72 15.07
C ILE A 15 30.22 -6.11 16.51
N GLY A 16 30.21 -7.43 16.73
CA GLY A 16 30.97 -8.20 17.74
C GLY A 16 31.22 -7.64 19.15
N ASP A 17 30.75 -8.40 20.14
CA ASP A 17 31.59 -8.80 21.28
C ASP A 17 31.45 -10.31 21.52
N SER A 18 32.58 -10.99 21.74
CA SER A 18 32.72 -12.43 21.90
C SER A 18 32.85 -12.76 23.39
N SER A 19 31.76 -13.10 24.08
CA SER A 19 31.74 -14.00 25.25
C SER A 19 30.39 -13.90 25.98
N ALA A 20 29.37 -14.55 25.44
CA ALA A 20 28.21 -14.93 26.24
C ALA A 20 27.89 -16.40 25.92
N SER A 21 27.73 -17.15 27.00
CA SER A 21 27.62 -18.59 27.09
C SER A 21 26.58 -19.21 26.16
N LEU A 22 26.86 -20.44 25.75
CA LEU A 22 25.93 -21.32 25.06
C LEU A 22 24.96 -21.93 26.09
N ASP A 23 24.03 -21.13 26.60
CA ASP A 23 22.85 -21.61 27.31
C ASP A 23 21.62 -21.50 26.39
N ASN A 24 21.45 -22.59 25.64
CA ASN A 24 20.19 -23.26 25.34
C ASN A 24 18.88 -22.49 25.62
N GLU A 25 18.48 -21.60 24.70
CA GLU A 25 17.07 -21.43 24.37
C GLU A 25 16.97 -21.00 22.91
N SER A 26 16.73 -21.97 22.02
CA SER A 26 16.33 -21.70 20.65
C SER A 26 14.93 -21.09 20.68
N VAL A 27 14.85 -19.80 21.00
CA VAL A 27 13.65 -18.99 20.80
C VAL A 27 13.42 -18.99 19.31
N ARG A 28 12.57 -19.91 18.84
CA ARG A 28 12.03 -19.83 17.49
C ARG A 28 11.32 -18.50 17.43
N TYR A 29 11.90 -17.52 16.75
CA TYR A 29 11.19 -16.32 16.36
C TYR A 29 10.02 -16.77 15.49
N ASN A 30 8.90 -17.09 16.12
CA ASN A 30 7.61 -17.21 15.47
C ASN A 30 7.12 -15.79 15.19
N THR A 31 7.93 -15.00 14.48
CA THR A 31 7.57 -13.65 14.10
C THR A 31 6.64 -13.80 12.91
N PHE A 32 5.39 -14.10 13.20
CA PHE A 32 4.31 -14.09 12.24
C PHE A 32 4.23 -12.68 11.65
N ALA A 33 4.92 -12.46 10.54
CA ALA A 33 4.94 -11.19 9.85
C ALA A 33 3.63 -11.04 9.08
N LYS A 34 2.90 -9.95 9.31
CA LYS A 34 1.72 -9.61 8.53
C LYS A 34 2.14 -8.78 7.32
N LEU A 35 1.82 -9.30 6.13
CA LEU A 35 1.86 -8.57 4.88
C LEU A 35 0.55 -7.81 4.64
N VAL A 36 0.65 -6.50 4.39
CA VAL A 36 -0.47 -5.63 4.03
C VAL A 36 -0.17 -5.01 2.66
N ALA A 37 -1.11 -5.14 1.72
CA ALA A 37 -1.02 -4.46 0.42
C ALA A 37 -1.61 -3.06 0.52
N LEU A 38 -0.88 -2.05 0.08
CA LEU A 38 -1.40 -0.70 -0.17
C LEU A 38 -1.61 -0.52 -1.67
N LEU A 39 -2.85 -0.26 -2.09
CA LEU A 39 -3.23 -0.09 -3.49
C LEU A 39 -3.66 1.36 -3.74
N PRO A 40 -2.78 2.24 -4.23
CA PRO A 40 -3.20 3.50 -4.83
C PRO A 40 -3.95 3.21 -6.14
N VAL A 41 -5.17 3.72 -6.26
CA VAL A 41 -6.06 3.47 -7.40
C VAL A 41 -6.67 4.78 -7.89
N ARG A 42 -6.78 4.93 -9.21
CA ARG A 42 -7.44 6.05 -9.84
C ARG A 42 -8.09 5.60 -11.13
N ASP A 43 -9.41 5.74 -11.20
CA ASP A 43 -10.20 5.41 -12.38
C ASP A 43 -9.97 3.96 -12.88
N GLU A 44 -9.97 3.01 -11.95
CA GLU A 44 -9.73 1.58 -12.14
C GLU A 44 -10.99 0.72 -11.88
N ALA A 45 -12.21 1.27 -12.02
CA ALA A 45 -13.44 0.56 -11.66
C ALA A 45 -13.58 -0.77 -12.41
N GLU A 46 -13.11 -0.84 -13.65
CA GLU A 46 -13.13 -2.04 -14.49
C GLU A 46 -12.12 -3.11 -14.01
N PHE A 47 -10.90 -2.71 -13.65
CA PHE A 47 -9.79 -3.64 -13.40
C PHE A 47 -9.57 -3.97 -11.93
N LEU A 48 -10.01 -3.09 -11.02
CA LEU A 48 -9.88 -3.26 -9.58
C LEU A 48 -10.38 -4.62 -9.06
N PRO A 49 -11.52 -5.18 -9.51
CA PRO A 49 -11.98 -6.49 -9.05
C PRO A 49 -10.99 -7.63 -9.33
N ALA A 50 -10.40 -7.64 -10.53
CA ALA A 50 -9.42 -8.65 -10.92
C ALA A 50 -8.12 -8.53 -10.12
N CYS A 51 -7.67 -7.29 -9.87
CA CYS A 51 -6.52 -6.99 -9.03
C CYS A 51 -6.72 -7.48 -7.58
N LEU A 52 -7.84 -7.09 -6.96
CA LEU A 52 -8.19 -7.48 -5.58
C LEU A 52 -8.28 -9.01 -5.43
N LYS A 53 -8.89 -9.69 -6.41
CA LYS A 53 -8.97 -11.16 -6.42
C LYS A 53 -7.59 -11.82 -6.41
N SER A 54 -6.61 -11.24 -7.09
CA SER A 54 -5.25 -11.78 -7.15
C SER A 54 -4.47 -11.51 -5.86
N ILE A 55 -4.40 -10.24 -5.41
CA ILE A 55 -3.54 -9.85 -4.29
C ILE A 55 -4.05 -10.36 -2.94
N SER A 56 -5.38 -10.44 -2.75
CA SER A 56 -6.00 -10.89 -1.49
C SER A 56 -5.64 -12.33 -1.11
N GLN A 57 -5.18 -13.15 -2.06
CA GLN A 57 -4.69 -14.50 -1.82
C GLN A 57 -3.29 -14.53 -1.19
N LEU A 58 -2.51 -13.44 -1.34
CA LEU A 58 -1.11 -13.35 -0.94
C LEU A 58 -0.90 -12.57 0.36
N VAL A 59 -1.81 -11.66 0.68
CA VAL A 59 -1.69 -10.75 1.84
C VAL A 59 -2.71 -11.03 2.93
N HIS A 60 -2.43 -10.50 4.12
CA HIS A 60 -3.33 -10.61 5.26
C HIS A 60 -4.41 -9.54 5.21
N ALA A 61 -4.10 -8.36 4.65
CA ALA A 61 -5.03 -7.25 4.50
C ALA A 61 -4.68 -6.40 3.27
N VAL A 62 -5.69 -5.71 2.76
CA VAL A 62 -5.57 -4.73 1.68
C VAL A 62 -6.07 -3.38 2.19
N VAL A 63 -5.33 -2.32 1.90
CA VAL A 63 -5.74 -0.93 2.06
C VAL A 63 -5.80 -0.33 0.67
N VAL A 64 -6.99 0.14 0.28
CA VAL A 64 -7.18 0.86 -0.99
C VAL A 64 -7.08 2.36 -0.71
N LEU A 65 -6.29 3.06 -1.50
CA LEU A 65 -6.18 4.52 -1.51
C LEU A 65 -6.74 5.03 -2.84
N ASP A 66 -7.98 5.52 -2.82
CA ASP A 66 -8.67 6.13 -3.95
C ASP A 66 -8.18 7.57 -4.17
N ASP A 67 -7.38 7.76 -5.21
CA ASP A 67 -6.80 9.04 -5.63
C ASP A 67 -7.75 9.78 -6.58
N CYS A 68 -8.84 10.29 -6.02
CA CYS A 68 -9.79 11.17 -6.71
C CYS A 68 -10.49 10.55 -7.92
N SER A 69 -10.79 9.24 -7.87
CA SER A 69 -11.50 8.60 -8.99
C SER A 69 -12.86 9.25 -9.25
N THR A 70 -13.22 9.30 -10.53
CA THR A 70 -14.44 9.88 -11.11
C THR A 70 -15.34 8.85 -11.79
N ASP A 71 -14.83 7.63 -11.98
CA ASP A 71 -15.51 6.51 -12.66
C ASP A 71 -16.28 5.56 -11.71
N GLY A 72 -16.31 5.86 -10.41
CA GLY A 72 -16.93 5.00 -9.40
C GLY A 72 -15.99 3.98 -8.74
N THR A 73 -14.68 4.00 -9.03
CA THR A 73 -13.66 3.11 -8.43
C THR A 73 -13.80 3.01 -6.91
N GLY A 74 -13.94 4.13 -6.20
CA GLY A 74 -14.08 4.12 -4.74
C GLY A 74 -15.33 3.35 -4.25
N GLN A 75 -16.42 3.37 -5.01
CA GLN A 75 -17.62 2.60 -4.69
C GLN A 75 -17.42 1.11 -4.98
N VAL A 76 -16.77 0.77 -6.09
CA VAL A 76 -16.36 -0.61 -6.40
C VAL A 76 -15.48 -1.17 -5.28
N ALA A 77 -14.47 -0.42 -4.82
CA ALA A 77 -13.57 -0.81 -3.73
C ALA A 77 -14.34 -1.13 -2.43
N ARG A 78 -15.30 -0.27 -2.06
CA ARG A 78 -16.12 -0.47 -0.84
C ARG A 78 -17.03 -1.69 -0.96
N ASN A 79 -17.67 -1.87 -2.10
CA ASN A 79 -18.59 -3.00 -2.33
C ASN A 79 -17.87 -4.35 -2.27
N LEU A 80 -16.60 -4.40 -2.69
CA LEU A 80 -15.80 -5.62 -2.73
C LEU A 80 -15.01 -5.90 -1.44
N SER A 81 -15.18 -5.06 -0.41
CA SER A 81 -14.29 -5.08 0.76
C SER A 81 -14.33 -6.37 1.57
N VAL A 82 -15.53 -6.93 1.72
CA VAL A 82 -15.78 -8.18 2.46
C VAL A 82 -15.15 -9.38 1.75
N ASP A 83 -15.17 -9.41 0.42
CA ASP A 83 -14.74 -10.57 -0.36
C ASP A 83 -13.20 -10.67 -0.51
N PHE A 84 -12.49 -9.54 -0.45
CA PHE A 84 -11.05 -9.48 -0.78
C PHE A 84 -10.15 -8.93 0.32
N LYS A 85 -10.53 -9.09 1.60
CA LYS A 85 -9.72 -8.67 2.76
C LYS A 85 -9.37 -7.18 2.74
N VAL A 86 -10.24 -6.34 2.19
CA VAL A 86 -10.02 -4.88 2.22
C VAL A 86 -10.45 -4.38 3.59
N GLU A 87 -9.49 -3.99 4.41
CA GLU A 87 -9.78 -3.46 5.75
C GLU A 87 -10.13 -1.97 5.71
N ARG A 88 -9.62 -1.25 4.70
CA ARG A 88 -9.84 0.19 4.59
C ARG A 88 -9.85 0.66 3.14
N VAL A 89 -10.76 1.59 2.85
CA VAL A 89 -10.78 2.36 1.61
C VAL A 89 -10.66 3.83 2.00
N GLU A 90 -9.47 4.38 1.83
CA GLU A 90 -9.19 5.80 2.06
C GLU A 90 -9.39 6.55 0.75
N ARG A 91 -9.92 7.75 0.82
CA ARG A 91 -9.95 8.69 -0.32
C ARG A 91 -9.03 9.85 -0.01
N SER A 92 -8.23 10.28 -0.98
CA SER A 92 -7.32 11.41 -0.77
C SER A 92 -8.12 12.66 -0.34
N PRO A 93 -7.71 13.39 0.72
CA PRO A 93 -8.43 14.56 1.20
C PRO A 93 -8.56 15.68 0.17
N HIS A 94 -7.59 15.78 -0.76
CA HIS A 94 -7.60 16.75 -1.86
C HIS A 94 -8.70 16.49 -2.90
N CYS A 95 -9.38 15.34 -2.81
CA CYS A 95 -10.53 14.99 -3.64
C CYS A 95 -11.86 15.45 -3.04
N LEU A 96 -11.87 15.92 -1.79
CA LEU A 96 -13.04 16.54 -1.16
C LEU A 96 -13.13 17.99 -1.69
N ASP A 97 -14.35 18.49 -1.88
CA ASP A 97 -14.68 19.67 -2.67
C ASP A 97 -13.68 20.85 -2.68
N LYS A 98 -13.50 21.42 -3.88
CA LYS A 98 -12.69 22.62 -4.19
C LYS A 98 -13.26 23.93 -3.62
N THR A 99 -13.78 23.95 -2.39
CA THR A 99 -14.09 25.25 -1.76
C THR A 99 -12.83 26.03 -1.38
N ASP A 100 -11.67 25.37 -1.26
CA ASP A 100 -10.37 26.01 -1.05
C ASP A 100 -9.34 25.56 -2.11
N SER A 101 -9.51 26.06 -3.33
CA SER A 101 -8.74 25.68 -4.54
C SER A 101 -7.26 26.14 -4.57
N ALA A 102 -6.62 26.45 -3.45
CA ALA A 102 -5.23 26.93 -3.41
C ALA A 102 -4.19 25.86 -3.05
N ALA A 103 -4.60 24.66 -2.61
CA ALA A 103 -3.69 23.68 -2.03
C ALA A 103 -3.84 22.25 -2.61
N ALA A 104 -4.26 22.12 -3.86
CA ALA A 104 -4.15 20.84 -4.55
C ALA A 104 -2.67 20.50 -4.69
N LEU A 105 -2.15 19.61 -3.83
CA LEU A 105 -0.78 19.12 -3.97
C LEU A 105 -0.62 18.50 -5.36
N PRO A 106 0.50 18.77 -6.06
CA PRO A 106 0.73 18.21 -7.38
C PRO A 106 0.67 16.68 -7.29
N TYR A 107 -0.01 16.10 -8.29
CA TYR A 107 -0.03 14.66 -8.51
C TYR A 107 1.41 14.12 -8.50
N TRP A 108 1.67 13.05 -7.76
CA TRP A 108 3.01 12.46 -7.60
C TRP A 108 3.63 11.90 -8.90
N GLY A 109 2.95 12.05 -10.04
CA GLY A 109 3.45 11.75 -11.38
C GLY A 109 3.37 12.92 -12.36
N ASP A 110 3.20 14.16 -11.88
CA ASP A 110 3.30 15.33 -12.76
C ASP A 110 4.79 15.66 -13.00
N GLU A 111 5.37 15.03 -14.03
CA GLU A 111 6.75 15.25 -14.47
C GLU A 111 7.01 16.69 -14.97
N THR A 112 6.00 17.57 -15.00
CA THR A 112 6.17 18.96 -15.46
C THR A 112 6.98 19.84 -14.50
N SER A 113 7.21 19.41 -13.26
CA SER A 113 8.03 20.13 -12.27
C SER A 113 9.56 20.09 -12.55
N HIS A 114 10.03 19.21 -13.45
CA HIS A 114 11.47 19.05 -13.75
C HIS A 114 11.90 19.52 -15.14
N ARG A 115 11.03 20.24 -15.87
CA ARG A 115 11.41 20.87 -17.14
C ARG A 115 11.03 22.35 -17.16
N GLY A 116 12.01 23.21 -16.85
CA GLY A 116 12.00 24.64 -17.22
C GLY A 116 12.04 25.58 -16.05
#